data_AF-A0A7J7H3F6-F1
#
_entry.id   AF-A0A7J7H3F6-F1
#
_cell.length_a   1.000
_cell.length_b   1.000
_cell.length_c   1.000
_cell.angle_alpha   90.00
_cell.angle_beta   90.00
_cell.angle_gamma   90.00
#
_symmetry.space_group_name_H-M   'P 1'
#
loop_
_entity.id
_entity.type
_entity.pdbx_description
1 polymer ?
#
loop_
_entity_poly.entity_id
_entity_poly.type
_entity_poly.pdbx_seq_one_letter_code
_entity_poly.pdbx_strand_id
1 'polypeptide(L)'
;METETETETETETSNHQCYSLPTSSTHHHHHHHRYYSRRLLLVVILYLASASASASEDLIISRFQQYLQINTAHPNPKYYEAADFILSEAKSLSLESQVLELVKGKPLVLLKWPGKNPKLPSILLNSHTDVVPAEHHKWSHPPFDADQDQGGRIYARGSQDMKCVGLQYLEAIRKLKSSGFQPLRTLYLSFVPDEEIGGHDGAAKLADSETFQNMNVGIVLDEGLASPDQNYRVFFGERCPWWLVIKATGAPGHGAKLYDNTCHGESSQEH
;
A
#
# COMPACT_ATOMS: atom_id res chain seq x y z
N MET A 1 -75.97 38.79 5.10
CA MET A 1 -77.32 38.73 4.52
C MET A 1 -77.19 37.80 3.31
N GLU A 2 -77.09 36.50 3.57
CA GLU A 2 -78.21 35.53 3.47
C GLU A 2 -78.69 35.41 2.01
N THR A 3 -78.61 34.28 1.32
CA THR A 3 -79.20 32.97 1.68
C THR A 3 -78.67 31.85 0.76
N GLU A 4 -78.64 30.63 1.31
CA GLU A 4 -78.52 29.34 0.62
C GLU A 4 -79.84 28.95 -0.08
N THR A 5 -79.80 27.99 -1.01
CA THR A 5 -80.64 26.77 -0.97
C THR A 5 -80.30 25.78 -2.09
N GLU A 6 -80.23 24.50 -1.69
CA GLU A 6 -80.01 23.28 -2.49
C GLU A 6 -81.25 22.88 -3.31
N THR A 7 -81.09 21.93 -4.25
CA THR A 7 -81.95 20.73 -4.36
C THR A 7 -81.38 19.72 -5.36
N GLU A 8 -81.31 18.46 -4.91
CA GLU A 8 -80.98 17.24 -5.65
C GLU A 8 -82.14 16.76 -6.54
N THR A 9 -81.86 15.88 -7.51
CA THR A 9 -82.68 14.67 -7.80
C THR A 9 -81.91 13.67 -8.67
N GLU A 10 -81.79 12.44 -8.18
CA GLU A 10 -81.39 11.24 -8.93
C GLU A 10 -82.58 10.70 -9.76
N THR A 11 -82.31 10.04 -10.90
CA THR A 11 -83.10 8.89 -11.37
C THR A 11 -82.27 7.98 -12.27
N GLU A 12 -82.63 6.71 -12.21
CA GLU A 12 -81.87 5.51 -12.54
C GLU A 12 -82.37 4.88 -13.87
N THR A 13 -81.63 3.87 -14.34
CA THR A 13 -82.05 2.74 -15.21
C THR A 13 -81.74 2.77 -16.73
N SER A 14 -80.92 1.79 -17.12
CA SER A 14 -81.29 0.66 -17.99
C SER A 14 -80.25 0.33 -19.07
N ASN A 15 -79.98 -0.97 -19.11
CA ASN A 15 -78.91 -1.68 -19.78
C ASN A 15 -79.48 -2.27 -21.08
N HIS A 16 -78.81 -2.14 -22.23
CA HIS A 16 -78.88 -3.17 -23.28
C HIS A 16 -77.66 -3.16 -24.21
N GLN A 17 -76.95 -4.28 -24.15
CA GLN A 17 -75.88 -4.75 -25.03
C GLN A 17 -76.32 -4.83 -26.50
N CYS A 18 -75.40 -4.44 -27.38
CA CYS A 18 -75.29 -5.06 -28.71
C CYS A 18 -73.85 -5.59 -28.87
N TYR A 19 -73.75 -6.90 -29.11
CA TYR A 19 -72.50 -7.64 -29.29
C TYR A 19 -71.99 -7.54 -30.73
N SER A 20 -70.69 -7.30 -30.91
CA SER A 20 -69.92 -7.75 -32.07
C SER A 20 -68.47 -8.07 -31.67
N LEU A 21 -68.06 -9.33 -31.92
CA LEU A 21 -66.74 -9.94 -31.66
C LEU A 21 -65.70 -9.51 -32.76
N PRO A 22 -64.45 -10.03 -32.76
CA PRO A 22 -63.31 -9.54 -31.99
C PRO A 22 -62.13 -9.12 -32.91
N THR A 23 -61.34 -8.11 -32.54
CA THR A 23 -60.01 -7.91 -33.13
C THR A 23 -58.96 -7.95 -32.03
N SER A 24 -58.27 -9.09 -31.96
CA SER A 24 -57.11 -9.30 -31.11
C SER A 24 -55.92 -8.45 -31.54
N SER A 25 -55.08 -8.15 -30.55
CA SER A 25 -53.68 -7.75 -30.66
C SER A 25 -53.42 -6.27 -30.95
N THR A 26 -53.09 -5.52 -29.89
CA THR A 26 -51.77 -4.91 -29.70
C THR A 26 -51.66 -4.31 -28.30
N HIS A 27 -51.14 -5.07 -27.33
CA HIS A 27 -50.74 -4.48 -26.04
C HIS A 27 -49.58 -5.27 -25.39
N HIS A 28 -48.47 -5.49 -26.10
CA HIS A 28 -47.30 -6.18 -25.52
C HIS A 28 -45.90 -5.64 -25.91
N HIS A 29 -45.79 -4.43 -26.48
CA HIS A 29 -44.49 -3.94 -26.99
C HIS A 29 -43.79 -2.83 -26.19
N HIS A 30 -44.34 -2.38 -25.06
CA HIS A 30 -43.69 -1.32 -24.26
C HIS A 30 -42.95 -1.80 -23.00
N HIS A 31 -43.14 -3.04 -22.55
CA HIS A 31 -42.40 -3.56 -21.39
C HIS A 31 -41.03 -4.15 -21.76
N HIS A 32 -40.87 -4.79 -22.93
CA HIS A 32 -39.59 -5.42 -23.29
C HIS A 32 -38.45 -4.41 -23.55
N HIS A 33 -38.70 -3.29 -24.22
CA HIS A 33 -37.64 -2.30 -24.53
C HIS A 33 -37.00 -1.68 -23.27
N ARG A 34 -37.79 -1.42 -22.21
CA ARG A 34 -37.30 -0.86 -20.94
C ARG A 34 -36.45 -1.86 -20.15
N TYR A 35 -36.76 -3.16 -20.23
CA TYR A 35 -35.98 -4.21 -19.57
C TYR A 35 -34.66 -4.52 -20.27
N TYR A 36 -34.64 -4.58 -21.61
CA TYR A 36 -33.41 -4.79 -22.39
C TYR A 36 -32.45 -3.59 -22.27
N SER A 37 -32.98 -2.36 -22.27
CA SER A 37 -32.17 -1.14 -22.11
C SER A 37 -31.49 -1.06 -20.73
N ARG A 38 -32.18 -1.46 -19.65
CA ARG A 38 -31.60 -1.49 -18.29
C ARG A 38 -30.51 -2.57 -18.13
N ARG A 39 -30.67 -3.74 -18.74
CA ARG A 39 -29.64 -4.80 -18.71
C ARG A 39 -28.39 -4.42 -19.50
N LEU A 40 -28.55 -3.81 -20.67
CA LEU A 40 -27.42 -3.32 -21.47
C LEU A 40 -26.66 -2.20 -20.75
N LEU A 41 -27.37 -1.26 -20.12
CA LEU A 41 -26.76 -0.21 -19.31
C LEU A 41 -25.99 -0.79 -18.12
N LEU A 42 -26.54 -1.79 -17.42
CA LEU A 42 -25.86 -2.44 -16.30
C LEU A 42 -24.58 -3.17 -16.73
N VAL A 43 -24.61 -3.85 -17.89
CA VAL A 43 -23.43 -4.53 -18.45
C VAL A 43 -22.35 -3.52 -18.85
N VAL A 44 -22.73 -2.40 -19.47
CA VAL A 44 -21.78 -1.33 -19.81
C VAL A 44 -21.17 -0.71 -18.56
N ILE A 45 -21.96 -0.45 -17.52
CA ILE A 45 -21.46 0.07 -16.24
C ILE A 45 -20.50 -0.92 -15.58
N LEU A 46 -20.84 -2.21 -15.55
CA LEU A 46 -19.96 -3.25 -15.00
C LEU A 46 -18.66 -3.38 -15.81
N TYR A 47 -18.73 -3.34 -17.14
CA TYR A 47 -17.55 -3.37 -17.99
C TYR A 47 -16.64 -2.15 -17.77
N LEU A 48 -17.21 -0.96 -17.70
CA LEU A 48 -16.47 0.27 -17.41
C LEU A 48 -15.83 0.24 -16.01
N ALA A 49 -16.54 -0.28 -15.00
CA ALA A 49 -16.00 -0.46 -13.66
C ALA A 49 -14.81 -1.44 -13.66
N SER A 50 -14.95 -2.60 -14.31
CA SER A 50 -13.86 -3.58 -14.44
C SER A 50 -12.66 -3.02 -15.19
N ALA A 51 -12.87 -2.31 -16.30
CA ALA A 51 -11.79 -1.67 -17.05
C ALA A 51 -11.06 -0.59 -16.22
N SER A 52 -11.81 0.20 -15.43
CA SER A 52 -11.22 1.19 -14.53
C SER A 52 -10.41 0.57 -13.39
N ALA A 53 -10.86 -0.57 -12.86
CA ALA A 53 -10.15 -1.30 -11.82
C ALA A 53 -8.84 -1.89 -12.36
N SER A 54 -8.87 -2.53 -13.54
CA SER A 54 -7.68 -3.05 -14.24
C SER A 54 -6.65 -1.94 -14.49
N ALA A 55 -7.07 -0.80 -15.04
CA ALA A 55 -6.17 0.32 -15.28
C ALA A 55 -5.57 0.88 -13.97
N SER A 56 -6.32 0.85 -12.86
CA SER A 56 -5.80 1.24 -11.55
C SER A 56 -4.78 0.25 -10.98
N GLU A 57 -4.95 -1.05 -11.23
CA GLU A 57 -4.00 -2.09 -10.81
C GLU A 57 -2.70 -1.97 -11.60
N ASP A 58 -2.77 -1.80 -12.93
CA ASP A 58 -1.60 -1.61 -13.78
C ASP A 58 -0.75 -0.41 -13.35
N LEU A 59 -1.40 0.68 -12.91
CA LEU A 59 -0.73 1.86 -12.39
C LEU A 59 -0.02 1.61 -11.04
N ILE A 60 -0.59 0.78 -10.18
CA ILE A 60 0.03 0.40 -8.89
C ILE A 60 1.29 -0.44 -9.17
N ILE A 61 1.17 -1.44 -10.03
CA ILE A 61 2.28 -2.31 -10.40
C ILE A 61 3.39 -1.52 -11.10
N SER A 62 3.03 -0.61 -12.01
CA SER A 62 3.99 0.24 -12.71
C SER A 62 4.80 1.12 -11.73
N ARG A 63 4.16 1.76 -10.75
CA ARG A 63 4.88 2.52 -9.70
C ARG A 63 5.79 1.63 -8.86
N PHE A 64 5.39 0.38 -8.63
CA PHE A 64 6.23 -0.58 -7.92
C PHE A 64 7.47 -0.96 -8.69
N GLN A 65 7.31 -1.29 -9.97
CA GLN A 65 8.44 -1.59 -10.84
C GLN A 65 9.39 -0.40 -10.94
N GLN A 66 8.86 0.82 -11.09
CA GLN A 66 9.67 2.04 -11.08
C GLN A 66 10.49 2.18 -9.80
N TYR A 67 9.90 1.93 -8.63
CA TYR A 67 10.63 2.02 -7.37
C TYR A 67 11.70 0.93 -7.22
N LEU A 68 11.40 -0.29 -7.68
CA LEU A 68 12.33 -1.43 -7.68
C LEU A 68 13.51 -1.21 -8.63
N GLN A 69 13.30 -0.51 -9.75
CA GLN A 69 14.34 -0.20 -10.73
C GLN A 69 15.39 0.80 -10.21
N ILE A 70 15.09 1.52 -9.14
CA ILE A 70 16.07 2.39 -8.48
C ILE A 70 17.06 1.54 -7.70
N ASN A 71 18.28 1.39 -8.21
CA ASN A 71 19.30 0.59 -7.57
C ASN A 71 19.84 1.26 -6.29
N THR A 72 19.23 0.92 -5.16
CA THR A 72 19.64 1.31 -3.81
C THR A 72 20.46 0.21 -3.11
N ALA A 73 21.14 -0.64 -3.88
CA ALA A 73 21.94 -1.72 -3.30
C ALA A 73 23.28 -1.22 -2.76
N HIS A 74 23.68 -1.77 -1.62
CA HIS A 74 25.02 -1.56 -1.08
C HIS A 74 26.11 -2.09 -2.03
N PRO A 75 27.33 -1.50 -2.00
CA PRO A 75 27.81 -0.44 -1.09
C PRO A 75 27.57 1.00 -1.59
N ASN A 76 26.96 1.19 -2.77
CA ASN A 76 26.71 2.53 -3.32
C ASN A 76 25.21 2.76 -3.63
N PRO A 77 24.32 2.78 -2.62
CA PRO A 77 22.91 2.99 -2.85
C PRO A 77 22.62 4.34 -3.51
N LYS A 78 21.78 4.36 -4.54
CA LYS A 78 21.26 5.59 -5.15
C LYS A 78 20.16 6.24 -4.29
N TYR A 79 20.49 6.61 -3.05
CA TYR A 79 19.52 7.12 -2.07
C TYR A 79 18.76 8.36 -2.56
N TYR A 80 19.44 9.30 -3.23
CA TYR A 80 18.78 10.51 -3.73
C TYR A 80 17.75 10.21 -4.82
N GLU A 81 18.02 9.25 -5.71
CA GLU A 81 17.04 8.83 -6.73
C GLU A 81 15.79 8.22 -6.08
N ALA A 82 15.98 7.41 -5.02
CA ALA A 82 14.86 6.86 -4.25
C ALA A 82 14.08 7.96 -3.53
N ALA A 83 14.78 8.92 -2.92
CA ALA A 83 14.16 10.06 -2.25
C ALA A 83 13.32 10.90 -3.23
N ASP A 84 13.86 11.20 -4.42
CA ASP A 84 13.16 11.95 -5.47
C ASP A 84 11.88 11.24 -5.93
N PHE A 85 11.94 9.92 -6.11
CA PHE A 85 10.76 9.10 -6.42
C PHE A 85 9.70 9.22 -5.31
N ILE A 86 10.07 9.01 -4.05
CA ILE A 86 9.15 9.07 -2.91
C ILE A 86 8.53 10.47 -2.77
N LEU A 87 9.33 11.53 -2.95
CA LEU A 87 8.85 12.91 -2.93
C LEU A 87 7.86 13.20 -4.07
N SER A 88 8.09 12.62 -5.25
CA SER A 88 7.16 12.74 -6.38
C SER A 88 5.80 12.10 -6.07
N GLU A 89 5.81 10.93 -5.42
CA GLU A 89 4.60 10.24 -4.97
C GLU A 89 3.90 11.00 -3.83
N ALA A 90 4.66 11.55 -2.89
CA ALA A 90 4.12 12.40 -1.82
C ALA A 90 3.42 13.64 -2.38
N LYS A 91 4.02 14.28 -3.39
CA LYS A 91 3.45 15.42 -4.09
C LYS A 91 2.15 15.05 -4.80
N SER A 92 2.10 13.93 -5.50
CA SER A 92 0.88 13.46 -6.18
C SER A 92 -0.26 13.17 -5.20
N LEU A 93 0.08 12.75 -3.98
CA LEU A 93 -0.85 12.51 -2.88
C LEU A 93 -1.21 13.76 -2.04
N SER A 94 -0.58 14.91 -2.32
CA SER A 94 -0.68 16.10 -1.48
C SER A 94 -0.38 15.80 0.00
N LEU A 95 0.74 15.11 0.25
CA LEU A 95 1.30 14.90 1.57
C LEU A 95 2.30 16.02 1.89
N GLU A 96 2.39 16.39 3.17
CA GLU A 96 3.50 17.20 3.65
C GLU A 96 4.77 16.34 3.58
N SER A 97 5.88 16.88 3.08
CA SER A 97 7.13 16.14 2.88
C SER A 97 8.34 16.93 3.37
N GLN A 98 9.28 16.24 4.01
CA GLN A 98 10.55 16.76 4.47
C GLN A 98 11.65 15.77 4.17
N VAL A 99 12.82 16.25 3.75
CA VAL A 99 14.05 15.44 3.68
C VAL A 99 14.92 15.78 4.87
N LEU A 100 15.31 14.77 5.63
CA LEU A 100 16.22 14.87 6.76
C LEU A 100 17.55 14.23 6.37
N GLU A 101 18.60 15.04 6.27
CA GLU A 101 19.95 14.53 6.01
C GLU A 101 20.74 14.50 7.34
N LEU A 102 20.42 13.50 8.17
CA LEU A 102 21.04 13.31 9.50
C LEU A 102 22.51 12.87 9.38
N VAL A 103 22.86 12.25 8.25
CA VAL A 103 24.21 11.95 7.80
C VAL A 103 24.31 12.31 6.32
N LYS A 104 25.39 13.00 5.96
CA LYS A 104 25.65 13.42 4.59
C LYS A 104 25.63 12.20 3.65
N GLY A 105 24.89 12.30 2.55
CA GLY A 105 24.77 11.21 1.56
C GLY A 105 23.67 10.19 1.86
N LYS A 106 22.97 10.31 2.99
CA LYS A 106 21.91 9.39 3.45
C LYS A 106 20.61 10.16 3.71
N PRO A 107 19.94 10.66 2.65
CA PRO A 107 18.67 11.36 2.80
C PRO A 107 17.58 10.41 3.35
N LEU A 108 16.93 10.83 4.43
CA LEU A 108 15.73 10.20 4.96
C LEU A 108 14.51 11.02 4.52
N VAL A 109 13.51 10.38 3.92
CA VAL A 109 12.27 11.08 3.53
C VAL A 109 11.20 10.86 4.60
N LEU A 110 10.72 11.95 5.18
CA LEU A 110 9.63 11.97 6.15
C LEU A 110 8.40 12.61 5.50
N LEU A 111 7.33 11.83 5.41
CA LEU A 111 6.03 12.29 4.91
C LEU A 111 5.03 12.39 6.06
N LYS A 112 4.06 13.29 5.92
CA LYS A 112 3.02 13.52 6.92
C LYS A 112 1.66 13.70 6.26
N TRP A 113 0.67 12.96 6.78
CA TRP A 113 -0.75 13.16 6.53
C TRP A 113 -1.42 13.63 7.82
N PRO A 114 -1.78 14.93 7.92
CA PRO A 114 -2.41 15.47 9.12
C PRO A 114 -3.74 14.78 9.47
N GLY A 115 -3.87 14.38 10.73
CA GLY A 115 -5.11 13.85 11.27
C GLY A 115 -6.09 14.93 11.68
N LYS A 116 -7.35 14.54 11.89
CA LYS A 116 -8.41 15.44 12.42
C LYS A 116 -8.11 15.93 13.84
N ASN A 117 -7.40 15.15 14.64
CA ASN A 117 -7.03 15.50 16.01
C ASN A 117 -5.52 15.37 16.23
N PRO A 118 -4.76 16.47 16.07
CA PRO A 118 -3.30 16.46 16.21
C PRO A 118 -2.81 16.26 17.65
N LYS A 119 -3.70 16.27 18.66
CA LYS A 119 -3.33 16.02 20.07
C LYS A 119 -3.18 14.53 20.38
N LEU A 120 -3.70 13.65 19.53
CA LEU A 120 -3.57 12.21 19.71
C LEU A 120 -2.16 11.74 19.29
N PRO A 121 -1.59 10.72 19.95
CA PRO A 121 -0.38 10.08 19.47
C PRO A 121 -0.52 9.64 18.00
N SER A 122 0.50 9.93 17.21
CA SER A 122 0.55 9.64 15.78
C SER A 122 0.87 8.17 15.51
N ILE A 123 0.69 7.77 14.26
CA ILE A 123 1.09 6.45 13.75
C ILE A 123 2.26 6.69 12.80
N LEU A 124 3.34 5.92 12.96
CA LEU A 124 4.48 5.90 12.04
C LEU A 124 4.46 4.61 11.22
N LEU A 125 4.46 4.77 9.90
CA LEU A 125 4.68 3.67 8.95
C LEU A 125 6.12 3.78 8.46
N ASN A 126 7.01 2.97 9.03
CA ASN A 126 8.42 2.96 8.68
C ASN A 126 8.69 1.97 7.54
N SER A 127 9.66 2.32 6.70
CA SER A 127 10.25 1.43 5.72
C SER A 127 11.69 1.85 5.44
N HIS A 128 12.56 0.90 5.13
CA HIS A 128 13.90 1.20 4.64
C HIS A 128 13.95 1.27 3.10
N THR A 129 14.98 1.92 2.57
CA THR A 129 15.11 2.23 1.14
C THR A 129 16.25 1.49 0.47
N ASP A 130 17.29 1.14 1.22
CA ASP A 130 18.41 0.32 0.78
C ASP A 130 18.02 -1.14 0.61
N VAL A 131 18.88 -1.88 -0.08
CA VAL A 131 18.72 -3.31 -0.28
C VAL A 131 20.10 -3.97 -0.22
N VAL A 132 20.17 -5.24 0.18
CA VAL A 132 21.44 -5.98 0.07
C VAL A 132 21.92 -6.12 -1.39
N PRO A 133 23.24 -6.33 -1.60
CA PRO A 133 23.80 -6.59 -2.92
C PRO A 133 23.12 -7.77 -3.66
N ALA A 134 23.27 -7.79 -4.99
CA ALA A 134 22.79 -8.86 -5.84
C ALA A 134 23.92 -9.46 -6.69
N GLU A 135 24.01 -10.78 -6.71
CA GLU A 135 24.93 -11.51 -7.59
C GLU A 135 24.27 -11.76 -8.94
N HIS A 136 24.34 -10.80 -9.87
CA HIS A 136 23.59 -10.81 -11.14
C HIS A 136 23.57 -12.16 -11.89
N HIS A 137 24.70 -12.89 -11.91
CA HIS A 137 24.83 -14.18 -12.60
C HIS A 137 23.99 -15.32 -12.00
N LYS A 138 23.49 -15.18 -10.77
CA LYS A 138 22.62 -16.18 -10.10
C LYS A 138 21.13 -15.90 -10.31
N TRP A 139 20.78 -14.78 -10.91
CA TRP A 139 19.39 -14.40 -11.11
C TRP A 139 18.89 -14.86 -12.48
N SER A 140 17.64 -15.33 -12.54
CA SER A 140 16.96 -15.64 -13.80
C SER A 140 16.47 -14.39 -14.54
N HIS A 141 16.30 -13.28 -13.81
CA HIS A 141 15.94 -11.96 -14.31
C HIS A 141 16.92 -10.93 -13.72
N PRO A 142 17.33 -9.88 -14.45
CA PRO A 142 18.20 -8.87 -13.86
C PRO A 142 17.60 -8.26 -12.58
N PRO A 143 18.36 -8.17 -11.48
CA PRO A 143 17.82 -7.88 -10.15
C PRO A 143 17.21 -6.49 -9.98
N PHE A 144 17.46 -5.57 -10.91
CA PHE A 144 16.97 -4.18 -10.85
C PHE A 144 16.16 -3.78 -12.09
N ASP A 145 15.71 -4.74 -12.89
CA ASP A 145 14.85 -4.44 -14.05
C ASP A 145 13.36 -4.51 -13.69
N ALA A 146 13.03 -5.16 -12.55
CA ALA A 146 11.67 -5.38 -12.07
C ALA A 146 10.78 -6.12 -13.09
N ASP A 147 11.39 -7.10 -13.77
CA ASP A 147 10.72 -7.95 -14.75
C ASP A 147 9.51 -8.66 -14.15
N GLN A 148 8.39 -8.62 -14.88
CA GLN A 148 7.20 -9.40 -14.54
C GLN A 148 7.06 -10.56 -15.53
N ASP A 149 6.89 -11.78 -15.00
CA ASP A 149 6.64 -12.95 -15.84
C ASP A 149 5.16 -13.11 -16.24
N GLN A 150 4.88 -14.11 -17.08
CA GLN A 150 3.51 -14.43 -17.52
C GLN A 150 2.58 -14.87 -16.38
N GLY A 151 3.14 -15.28 -15.23
CA GLY A 151 2.41 -15.64 -14.02
C GLY A 151 2.15 -14.45 -13.10
N GLY A 152 2.55 -13.24 -13.48
CA GLY A 152 2.38 -12.01 -12.70
C GLY A 152 3.42 -11.80 -11.60
N ARG A 153 4.45 -12.65 -11.51
CA ARG A 153 5.51 -12.53 -10.50
C ARG A 153 6.51 -11.47 -10.93
N ILE A 154 6.82 -10.53 -10.02
CA ILE A 154 7.81 -9.48 -10.24
C ILE A 154 9.14 -9.92 -9.61
N TYR A 155 10.20 -9.93 -10.41
CA TYR A 155 11.53 -10.32 -10.00
C TYR A 155 12.41 -9.08 -9.83
N ALA A 156 12.73 -8.74 -8.58
CA ALA A 156 13.67 -7.69 -8.26
C ALA A 156 14.26 -7.87 -6.86
N ARG A 157 15.51 -7.44 -6.67
CA ARG A 157 16.05 -7.13 -5.35
C ARG A 157 15.24 -5.96 -4.77
N GLY A 158 14.76 -6.12 -3.54
CA GLY A 158 13.84 -5.15 -2.93
C GLY A 158 12.36 -5.53 -2.99
N SER A 159 11.98 -6.53 -3.81
CA SER A 159 10.58 -6.86 -4.07
C SER A 159 9.82 -7.42 -2.86
N GLN A 160 10.52 -8.10 -1.96
CA GLN A 160 9.96 -8.58 -0.69
C GLN A 160 10.44 -7.76 0.51
N ASP A 161 11.70 -7.33 0.46
CA ASP A 161 12.41 -6.67 1.55
C ASP A 161 13.03 -5.36 1.06
N MET A 162 12.44 -4.20 1.38
CA MET A 162 11.05 -4.04 1.82
C MET A 162 10.29 -3.00 0.99
N LYS A 163 10.75 -2.72 -0.24
CA LYS A 163 10.17 -1.70 -1.11
C LYS A 163 8.67 -1.92 -1.39
N CYS A 164 8.20 -3.16 -1.34
CA CYS A 164 6.78 -3.48 -1.44
C CYS A 164 5.95 -2.83 -0.32
N VAL A 165 6.44 -2.88 0.93
CA VAL A 165 5.75 -2.33 2.11
C VAL A 165 5.65 -0.81 2.00
N GLY A 166 6.78 -0.14 1.72
CA GLY A 166 6.82 1.32 1.56
C GLY A 166 5.85 1.82 0.48
N LEU A 167 5.77 1.13 -0.66
CA LEU A 167 4.82 1.50 -1.70
C LEU A 167 3.36 1.16 -1.34
N GLN A 168 3.12 0.01 -0.69
CA GLN A 168 1.77 -0.34 -0.22
C GLN A 168 1.20 0.75 0.69
N TYR A 169 2.02 1.36 1.55
CA TYR A 169 1.60 2.50 2.36
C TYR A 169 1.16 3.69 1.50
N LEU A 170 1.94 4.08 0.49
CA LEU A 170 1.60 5.16 -0.42
C LEU A 170 0.30 4.86 -1.19
N GLU A 171 0.13 3.64 -1.70
CA GLU A 171 -1.08 3.24 -2.44
C GLU A 171 -2.33 3.13 -1.56
N ALA A 172 -2.18 2.65 -0.32
CA ALA A 172 -3.27 2.65 0.64
C ALA A 172 -3.74 4.08 0.93
N ILE A 173 -2.81 5.02 1.12
CA ILE A 173 -3.13 6.44 1.30
C ILE A 173 -3.85 7.01 0.08
N ARG A 174 -3.42 6.66 -1.14
CA ARG A 174 -4.09 7.06 -2.39
C ARG A 174 -5.55 6.66 -2.42
N LYS A 175 -5.82 5.38 -2.13
CA LYS A 175 -7.18 4.82 -2.12
C LYS A 175 -8.03 5.44 -1.01
N LEU A 176 -7.45 5.64 0.18
CA LEU A 176 -8.15 6.30 1.28
C LEU A 176 -8.48 7.76 0.94
N LYS A 177 -7.52 8.54 0.42
CA LYS A 177 -7.75 9.92 0.01
C LYS A 177 -8.79 10.04 -1.10
N SER A 178 -8.75 9.16 -2.11
CA SER A 178 -9.73 9.19 -3.21
C SER A 178 -11.14 8.85 -2.75
N SER A 179 -11.30 8.07 -1.67
CA SER A 179 -12.59 7.82 -1.02
C SER A 179 -13.10 8.96 -0.13
N GLY A 180 -12.33 10.04 0.03
CA GLY A 180 -12.64 11.15 0.94
C GLY A 180 -12.36 10.85 2.41
N PHE A 181 -11.64 9.77 2.72
CA PHE A 181 -11.23 9.46 4.08
C PHE A 181 -10.21 10.47 4.60
N GLN A 182 -10.33 10.82 5.87
CA GLN A 182 -9.33 11.59 6.60
C GLN A 182 -9.10 10.93 7.96
N PRO A 183 -7.83 10.62 8.31
CA PRO A 183 -7.53 9.86 9.52
C PRO A 183 -7.81 10.70 10.78
N LEU A 184 -8.13 10.02 11.87
CA LEU A 184 -8.30 10.67 13.18
C LEU A 184 -6.95 11.13 13.74
N ARG A 185 -5.94 10.25 13.70
CA ARG A 185 -4.56 10.48 14.13
C ARG A 185 -3.73 10.97 12.95
N THR A 186 -2.70 11.78 13.22
CA THR A 186 -1.69 12.09 12.21
C THR A 186 -0.94 10.80 11.82
N LEU A 187 -0.75 10.61 10.52
CA LEU A 187 0.04 9.52 9.98
C LEU A 187 1.37 10.09 9.47
N TYR A 188 2.47 9.49 9.91
CA TYR A 188 3.80 9.74 9.38
C TYR A 188 4.25 8.52 8.58
N LEU A 189 5.03 8.76 7.53
CA LEU A 189 5.74 7.73 6.79
C LEU A 189 7.22 8.10 6.80
N SER A 190 8.07 7.19 7.25
CA SER A 190 9.52 7.36 7.18
C SER A 190 10.11 6.35 6.21
N PHE A 191 10.93 6.87 5.31
CA PHE A 191 11.73 6.11 4.38
C PHE A 191 13.19 6.32 4.77
N VAL A 192 13.72 5.34 5.50
CA VAL A 192 15.05 5.44 6.12
C VAL A 192 16.12 4.79 5.24
N PRO A 193 17.34 5.34 5.20
CA PRO A 193 18.49 4.64 4.64
C PRO A 193 19.10 3.68 5.68
N ASP A 194 20.10 2.92 5.26
CA ASP A 194 21.11 2.28 6.11
C ASP A 194 20.69 1.01 6.86
N GLU A 195 19.45 0.53 6.72
CA GLU A 195 18.93 -0.57 7.53
C GLU A 195 19.74 -1.86 7.33
N GLU A 196 20.06 -2.18 6.07
CA GLU A 196 20.71 -3.44 5.67
C GLU A 196 22.18 -3.55 6.16
N ILE A 197 22.71 -2.46 6.71
CA ILE A 197 24.04 -2.40 7.35
C ILE A 197 23.97 -2.00 8.83
N GLY A 198 22.79 -2.08 9.44
CA GLY A 198 22.56 -1.94 10.89
C GLY A 198 21.74 -0.72 11.31
N GLY A 199 21.37 0.16 10.38
CA GLY A 199 20.44 1.28 10.61
C GLY A 199 20.97 2.40 11.51
N HIS A 200 22.28 2.40 11.83
CA HIS A 200 22.90 3.35 12.75
C HIS A 200 22.83 4.80 12.23
N ASP A 201 23.02 5.00 10.93
CA ASP A 201 22.95 6.33 10.32
C ASP A 201 21.54 6.69 9.80
N GLY A 202 20.60 5.76 9.86
CA GLY A 202 19.22 5.93 9.42
C GLY A 202 18.23 6.02 10.59
N ALA A 203 17.52 4.92 10.84
CA ALA A 203 16.46 4.85 11.84
C ALA A 203 16.93 5.21 13.26
N ALA A 204 18.14 4.80 13.66
CA ALA A 204 18.67 5.12 15.00
C ALA A 204 18.81 6.64 15.20
N LYS A 205 19.40 7.35 14.23
CA LYS A 205 19.50 8.82 14.28
C LYS A 205 18.15 9.52 14.19
N LEU A 206 17.19 8.96 13.44
CA LEU A 206 15.83 9.50 13.43
C LEU A 206 15.23 9.41 14.84
N ALA A 207 15.30 8.25 15.49
CA ALA A 207 14.76 8.02 16.82
C ALA A 207 15.35 8.98 17.88
N ASP A 208 16.65 9.30 17.76
CA ASP A 208 17.34 10.24 18.66
C ASP A 208 17.07 11.73 18.34
N SER A 209 16.45 12.03 17.18
CA SER A 209 16.24 13.40 16.74
C SER A 209 15.09 14.11 17.44
N GLU A 210 15.17 15.43 17.56
CA GLU A 210 14.07 16.28 18.02
C GLU A 210 12.83 16.15 17.10
N THR A 211 13.05 15.87 15.81
CA THR A 211 11.96 15.67 14.85
C THR A 211 11.09 14.49 15.25
N PHE A 212 11.69 13.35 15.61
CA PHE A 212 10.94 12.17 16.05
C PHE A 212 10.22 12.40 17.37
N GLN A 213 10.84 13.09 18.34
CA GLN A 213 10.20 13.45 19.60
C GLN A 213 8.94 14.31 19.35
N ASN A 214 9.02 15.26 18.42
CA ASN A 214 7.91 16.15 18.07
C ASN A 214 6.79 15.46 17.27
N MET A 215 7.04 14.28 16.68
CA MET A 215 6.02 13.50 15.99
C MET A 215 5.00 12.87 16.96
N ASN A 216 5.31 12.78 18.26
CA ASN A 216 4.45 12.18 19.29
C ASN A 216 3.94 10.78 18.88
N VAL A 217 4.85 9.91 18.45
CA VAL A 217 4.52 8.59 17.89
C VAL A 217 4.01 7.65 18.99
N GLY A 218 2.84 7.07 18.77
CA GLY A 218 2.26 6.06 19.68
C GLY A 218 2.33 4.63 19.15
N ILE A 219 2.39 4.45 17.83
CA ILE A 219 2.45 3.15 17.17
C ILE A 219 3.43 3.26 16.00
N VAL A 220 4.30 2.26 15.84
CA VAL A 220 5.17 2.09 14.68
C VAL A 220 4.81 0.77 14.01
N LEU A 221 4.69 0.80 12.68
CA LEU A 221 4.67 -0.39 11.84
C LEU A 221 5.89 -0.38 10.94
N ASP A 222 6.51 -1.53 10.75
CA ASP A 222 7.69 -1.75 9.92
C ASP A 222 7.53 -3.05 9.12
N GLU A 223 8.59 -3.55 8.51
CA GLU A 223 8.55 -4.81 7.78
C GLU A 223 8.13 -6.03 8.63
N GLY A 224 7.63 -7.03 7.92
CA GLY A 224 7.46 -8.38 8.41
C GLY A 224 8.42 -9.33 7.71
N LEU A 225 8.01 -10.60 7.60
CA LEU A 225 8.69 -11.54 6.71
C LEU A 225 7.66 -12.22 5.82
N ALA A 226 8.09 -12.56 4.60
CA ALA A 226 7.30 -13.39 3.70
C ALA A 226 6.92 -14.72 4.39
N SER A 227 5.69 -15.17 4.15
CA SER A 227 5.25 -16.50 4.56
C SER A 227 5.06 -17.38 3.33
N PRO A 228 5.49 -18.66 3.37
CA PRO A 228 5.26 -19.60 2.29
C PRO A 228 3.83 -20.17 2.27
N ASP A 229 3.02 -19.88 3.30
CA ASP A 229 1.66 -20.39 3.49
C ASP A 229 0.63 -19.25 3.59
N GLN A 230 -0.61 -19.59 3.94
CA GLN A 230 -1.72 -18.62 4.07
C GLN A 230 -1.68 -17.84 5.40
N ASN A 231 -0.68 -18.05 6.25
CA ASN A 231 -0.55 -17.36 7.52
C ASN A 231 0.34 -16.12 7.34
N TYR A 232 -0.08 -15.00 7.92
CA TYR A 232 0.73 -13.79 7.94
C TYR A 232 1.52 -13.73 9.24
N ARG A 233 2.82 -13.46 9.12
CA ARG A 233 3.72 -13.29 10.26
C ARG A 233 3.63 -11.85 10.76
N VAL A 234 3.41 -11.69 12.05
CA VAL A 234 3.45 -10.39 12.73
C VAL A 234 4.50 -10.49 13.81
N PHE A 235 5.56 -9.69 13.69
CA PHE A 235 6.51 -9.52 14.77
C PHE A 235 5.91 -8.60 15.81
N PHE A 236 5.78 -9.12 17.01
CA PHE A 236 5.25 -8.36 18.13
C PHE A 236 6.40 -8.02 19.08
N GLY A 237 6.80 -6.76 19.08
CA GLY A 237 7.68 -6.20 20.10
C GLY A 237 6.84 -5.56 21.19
N GLU A 238 6.81 -6.16 22.39
CA GLU A 238 6.48 -5.44 23.62
C GLU A 238 7.71 -5.40 24.52
N ARG A 239 8.09 -4.20 25.01
CA ARG A 239 9.32 -3.90 25.79
C ARG A 239 10.63 -3.88 24.94
N CYS A 240 11.75 -3.50 25.57
CA CYS A 240 13.03 -3.27 24.87
C CYS A 240 13.51 -4.52 24.11
N PRO A 241 13.89 -4.40 22.82
CA PRO A 241 14.45 -5.50 22.07
C PRO A 241 15.76 -5.98 22.71
N TRP A 242 15.87 -7.30 22.92
CA TRP A 242 17.08 -7.93 23.44
C TRP A 242 17.91 -8.47 22.28
N TRP A 243 18.91 -7.69 21.86
CA TRP A 243 19.93 -8.16 20.93
C TRP A 243 21.06 -8.82 21.72
N LEU A 244 21.21 -10.14 21.61
CA LEU A 244 22.33 -10.87 22.22
C LEU A 244 23.42 -11.09 21.17
N VAL A 245 24.56 -10.44 21.36
CA VAL A 245 25.77 -10.74 20.58
C VAL A 245 26.52 -11.87 21.28
N ILE A 246 26.50 -13.08 20.69
CA ILE A 246 27.33 -14.20 21.16
C ILE A 246 28.63 -14.20 20.35
N LYS A 247 29.75 -13.92 21.03
CA LYS A 247 31.09 -14.00 20.46
C LYS A 247 31.79 -15.24 21.00
N ALA A 248 32.10 -16.21 20.14
CA ALA A 248 32.85 -17.42 20.49
C ALA A 248 34.27 -17.32 19.92
N THR A 249 35.29 -17.43 20.76
CA THR A 249 36.71 -17.35 20.36
C THR A 249 37.41 -18.69 20.55
N GLY A 250 38.00 -19.25 19.49
CA GLY A 250 38.76 -20.51 19.52
C GLY A 250 39.76 -20.62 18.37
N ALA A 251 40.68 -21.57 18.45
CA ALA A 251 41.65 -21.81 17.38
C ALA A 251 40.98 -22.44 16.14
N PRO A 252 41.33 -22.05 14.90
CA PRO A 252 40.73 -22.57 13.69
C PRO A 252 41.06 -24.06 13.49
N GLY A 253 40.03 -24.90 13.37
CA GLY A 253 40.13 -26.35 13.15
C GLY A 253 39.48 -26.79 11.83
N HIS A 254 40.06 -27.80 11.18
CA HIS A 254 39.55 -28.39 9.93
C HIS A 254 38.29 -29.24 10.23
N GLY A 255 37.16 -28.96 9.57
CA GLY A 255 35.82 -29.49 9.89
C GLY A 255 35.57 -31.01 9.75
N ALA A 256 36.63 -31.81 9.67
CA ALA A 256 36.56 -33.28 9.61
C ALA A 256 37.23 -33.99 10.82
N LYS A 257 37.87 -33.25 11.74
CA LYS A 257 38.43 -33.82 12.99
C LYS A 257 38.14 -32.90 14.17
N LEU A 258 37.25 -33.35 15.07
CA LEU A 258 36.96 -32.70 16.34
C LEU A 258 38.07 -33.02 17.34
N TYR A 259 38.83 -32.01 17.75
CA TYR A 259 39.62 -32.05 18.98
C TYR A 259 38.94 -31.13 20.01
N ASP A 260 38.99 -31.54 21.27
CA ASP A 260 38.44 -30.78 22.39
C ASP A 260 39.08 -29.38 22.48
N ASN A 261 38.24 -28.35 22.70
CA ASN A 261 38.55 -26.90 22.77
C ASN A 261 38.70 -26.10 21.46
N THR A 262 37.87 -26.34 20.43
CA THR A 262 37.79 -25.41 19.28
C THR A 262 36.39 -24.80 19.11
N CYS A 263 36.34 -23.48 18.91
CA CYS A 263 35.13 -22.67 18.79
C CYS A 263 35.05 -22.14 17.35
N HIS A 264 33.92 -22.34 16.68
CA HIS A 264 33.70 -21.80 15.34
C HIS A 264 32.93 -20.47 15.43
N GLY A 265 33.58 -19.39 15.00
CA GLY A 265 33.00 -18.05 14.85
C GLY A 265 34.08 -17.02 14.48
N GLU A 266 34.04 -16.48 13.26
CA GLU A 266 34.95 -15.42 12.82
C GLU A 266 34.42 -14.04 13.25
N SER A 267 35.30 -13.22 13.83
CA SER A 267 35.11 -11.78 13.97
C SER A 267 36.35 -11.02 13.48
N SER A 268 36.10 -10.10 12.53
CA SER A 268 36.67 -8.75 12.39
C SER A 268 38.18 -8.52 12.57
N GLN A 269 38.79 -7.86 11.58
CA GLN A 269 39.79 -6.81 11.85
C GLN A 269 39.36 -5.50 11.18
N GLU A 270 39.38 -4.45 12.01
CA GLU A 270 39.22 -3.04 11.66
C GLU A 270 40.46 -2.49 10.94
N HIS A 271 40.24 -1.62 9.96
CA HIS A 271 40.81 -0.26 9.87
C HIS A 271 39.84 0.65 9.13
#